data_AF-A0A834DVB8-F1
#
_entry.id   AF-A0A834DVB8-F1
#
_cell.length_a   1.000
_cell.length_b   1.000
_cell.length_c   1.000
_cell.angle_alpha   90.00
_cell.angle_beta   90.00
_cell.angle_gamma   90.00
#
_symmetry.space_group_name_H-M   'P 1'
#
loop_
_entity.id
_entity.type
_entity.pdbx_description
1 polymer ?
#
loop_
_entity_poly.entity_id
_entity_poly.type
_entity_poly.pdbx_seq_one_letter_code
_entity_poly.pdbx_strand_id
1 'polypeptide(L)'
;MDRLSRHLRGSPSSTRLRKEVYSFGEMPWDPELMQTCYREAERSQGHLGQLVALFGFSGVRSLVFGAQDLSQQLMADAVATFLQLADQCLTTALDCIQAAQQLEKVRGRVLKKFQSDSSSFQRKFVRRWQICIFLPFVLSQLEPSCKAELSEFEGEVLAVGSPALTIEGIYEDVIQGALLQRIDRGEPTPYGSGEPGDP
;
A
#
# COMPACT_ATOMS: atom_id res chain seq x y z
N MET A 1 1.24 9.59 20.28
CA MET A 1 1.13 11.06 20.32
C MET A 1 0.51 11.58 21.62
N ASP A 2 -0.73 11.23 21.99
CA ASP A 2 -1.36 11.74 23.23
C ASP A 2 -0.61 11.41 24.53
N ARG A 3 0.14 10.29 24.57
CA ARG A 3 1.03 9.95 25.69
C ARG A 3 2.21 10.91 25.80
N LEU A 4 2.89 11.21 24.68
CA LEU A 4 3.99 12.19 24.61
C LEU A 4 3.54 13.58 25.07
N SER A 5 2.42 14.07 24.54
CA SER A 5 1.88 15.40 24.88
C SER A 5 1.51 15.51 26.36
N ARG A 6 1.01 14.42 26.98
CA ARG A 6 0.72 14.39 28.42
C ARG A 6 1.99 14.34 29.28
N HIS A 7 2.98 13.55 28.91
CA HIS A 7 4.25 13.48 29.64
C HIS A 7 5.00 14.81 29.63
N LEU A 8 5.00 15.50 28.49
CA LEU A 8 5.56 16.85 28.37
C LEU A 8 4.95 17.86 29.35
N ARG A 9 3.63 17.79 29.54
CA ARG A 9 2.93 18.68 30.48
C ARG A 9 3.20 18.32 31.95
N GLY A 10 3.64 17.09 32.23
CA GLY A 10 3.88 16.59 33.58
C GLY A 10 5.35 16.54 34.04
N SER A 11 6.33 16.61 33.13
CA SER A 11 7.76 16.49 33.47
C SER A 11 8.67 17.26 32.50
N PRO A 12 9.48 18.24 32.95
CA PRO A 12 10.12 19.24 32.07
C PRO A 12 11.50 18.88 31.49
N SER A 13 11.89 17.60 31.47
CA SER A 13 13.23 17.20 30.99
C SER A 13 13.30 17.08 29.46
N SER A 14 14.04 17.98 28.82
CA SER A 14 14.33 17.97 27.37
C SER A 14 15.02 16.68 26.88
N THR A 15 15.94 16.13 27.68
CA THR A 15 16.62 14.85 27.38
C THR A 15 15.66 13.65 27.43
N ARG A 16 14.75 13.63 28.41
CA ARG A 16 13.71 12.59 28.50
C ARG A 16 12.73 12.68 27.33
N LEU A 17 12.33 13.89 26.94
CA LEU A 17 11.48 14.12 25.77
C LEU A 17 12.10 13.53 24.51
N ARG A 18 13.37 13.85 24.24
CA ARG A 18 14.08 13.37 23.06
C ARG A 18 14.14 11.84 23.02
N LYS A 19 14.41 11.20 24.17
CA LYS A 19 14.39 9.74 24.28
C LYS A 19 13.00 9.16 23.99
N GLU A 20 11.94 9.76 24.53
CA GLU A 20 10.57 9.32 24.25
C GLU A 20 10.19 9.53 22.79
N VAL A 21 10.56 10.65 22.17
CA VAL A 21 10.33 10.91 20.73
C VAL A 21 11.02 9.84 19.89
N TYR A 22 12.29 9.51 20.16
CA TYR A 22 12.99 8.47 19.41
C TYR A 22 12.43 7.07 19.64
N SER A 23 11.86 6.78 20.82
CA SER A 23 11.19 5.49 21.07
C SER A 23 9.97 5.26 20.15
N PHE A 24 9.37 6.32 19.58
CA PHE A 24 8.34 6.15 18.55
C PHE A 24 8.90 5.57 17.26
N GLY A 25 10.21 5.71 17.00
CA GLY A 25 10.92 5.12 15.87
C GLY A 25 10.74 3.61 15.75
N GLU A 26 10.62 2.93 16.89
CA GLU A 26 10.51 1.47 16.96
C GLU A 26 9.08 0.95 16.74
N MET A 27 8.06 1.82 16.81
CA MET A 27 6.65 1.45 16.71
C MET A 27 6.29 0.56 15.49
N PRO A 28 6.80 0.81 14.27
CA PRO A 28 6.49 -0.04 13.12
C PRO A 28 7.04 -1.46 13.24
N TRP A 29 8.05 -1.66 14.09
CA TRP A 29 8.75 -2.93 14.27
C TRP A 29 8.35 -3.64 15.57
N ASP A 30 7.54 -3.00 16.40
CA ASP A 30 6.98 -3.56 17.62
C ASP A 30 5.73 -4.41 17.29
N PRO A 31 5.79 -5.74 17.47
CA PRO A 31 4.68 -6.62 17.14
C PRO A 31 3.44 -6.36 17.98
N GLU A 32 3.60 -5.96 19.25
CA GLU A 32 2.46 -5.71 20.14
C GLU A 32 1.70 -4.45 19.72
N LEU A 33 2.43 -3.40 19.33
CA LEU A 33 1.84 -2.16 18.85
C LEU A 33 1.17 -2.35 17.47
N MET A 34 1.78 -3.16 16.60
CA MET A 34 1.24 -3.44 15.26
C MET A 34 0.12 -4.49 15.24
N GLN A 35 -0.03 -5.29 16.31
CA GLN A 35 -0.97 -6.41 16.38
C GLN A 35 -2.42 -6.04 16.03
N THR A 36 -2.83 -4.82 16.37
CA THR A 36 -4.19 -4.36 16.04
C THR A 36 -4.40 -4.20 14.53
N CYS A 37 -3.42 -3.62 13.84
CA CYS A 37 -3.43 -3.50 12.38
C CYS A 37 -3.40 -4.88 11.72
N TYR A 38 -2.56 -5.78 12.24
CA TYR A 38 -2.43 -7.13 11.68
C TYR A 38 -3.68 -7.98 11.81
N ARG A 39 -4.35 -7.89 12.96
CA ARG A 39 -5.64 -8.57 13.17
C ARG A 39 -6.73 -8.06 12.24
N GLU A 40 -6.71 -6.78 11.87
CA GLU A 40 -7.71 -6.25 10.93
C GLU A 40 -7.54 -6.87 9.54
N ALA A 41 -6.30 -7.05 9.08
CA ALA A 41 -6.03 -7.79 7.84
C ALA A 41 -6.49 -9.25 7.94
N GLU A 42 -6.25 -9.94 9.05
CA GLU A 42 -6.69 -11.33 9.27
C GLU A 42 -8.21 -11.49 9.25
N ARG A 43 -8.97 -10.53 9.79
CA ARG A 43 -10.44 -10.56 9.75
C ARG A 43 -10.99 -10.62 8.32
N SER A 44 -10.28 -10.03 7.37
CA SER A 44 -10.67 -10.05 5.95
C SER A 44 -10.48 -11.43 5.29
N GLN A 45 -9.70 -12.34 5.90
CA GLN A 45 -9.36 -13.64 5.32
C GLN A 45 -10.60 -14.47 4.97
N GLY A 46 -11.65 -14.43 5.80
CA GLY A 46 -12.91 -15.14 5.55
C GLY A 46 -13.62 -14.67 4.28
N HIS A 47 -13.69 -13.35 4.07
CA HIS A 47 -14.28 -12.78 2.85
C HIS A 47 -13.39 -13.04 1.63
N LEU A 48 -12.07 -12.91 1.78
CA LEU A 48 -11.10 -13.16 0.71
C LEU A 48 -11.06 -14.64 0.28
N GLY A 49 -11.49 -15.57 1.13
CA GLY A 49 -11.61 -16.99 0.78
C GLY A 49 -12.52 -17.25 -0.44
N GLN A 50 -13.48 -16.37 -0.72
CA GLN A 50 -14.35 -16.48 -1.89
C GLN A 50 -13.58 -16.37 -3.22
N LEU A 51 -12.40 -15.73 -3.22
CA LEU A 51 -11.55 -15.62 -4.40
C LEU A 51 -11.05 -16.99 -4.90
N VAL A 52 -10.95 -17.99 -4.02
CA VAL A 52 -10.60 -19.36 -4.40
C VAL A 52 -11.69 -19.94 -5.31
N ALA A 53 -12.95 -19.82 -4.90
CA ALA A 53 -14.08 -20.38 -5.65
C ALA A 53 -14.35 -19.62 -6.96
N LEU A 54 -14.19 -18.30 -6.95
CA LEU A 54 -14.49 -17.45 -8.10
C LEU A 54 -13.38 -17.45 -9.16
N PHE A 55 -12.11 -17.48 -8.73
CA PHE A 55 -10.96 -17.25 -9.62
C PHE A 55 -9.89 -18.33 -9.52
N GLY A 56 -10.07 -19.37 -8.69
CA GLY A 56 -9.00 -20.35 -8.43
C GLY A 56 -7.82 -19.76 -7.66
N PHE A 57 -7.99 -18.59 -7.03
CA PHE A 57 -6.88 -17.86 -6.40
C PHE A 57 -6.44 -18.50 -5.08
N SER A 58 -5.28 -19.17 -5.09
CA SER A 58 -4.69 -19.81 -3.90
C SER A 58 -3.88 -18.87 -3.01
N GLY A 59 -3.67 -17.61 -3.44
CA GLY A 59 -2.80 -16.64 -2.78
C GLY A 59 -3.43 -15.84 -1.64
N VAL A 60 -4.56 -16.27 -1.07
CA VAL A 60 -5.31 -15.51 -0.04
C VAL A 60 -4.44 -15.17 1.17
N ARG A 61 -3.61 -16.12 1.65
CA ARG A 61 -2.72 -15.87 2.78
C ARG A 61 -1.66 -14.81 2.43
N SER A 62 -1.10 -14.86 1.22
CA SER A 62 -0.14 -13.87 0.75
C SER A 62 -0.77 -12.49 0.62
N LEU A 63 -2.05 -12.41 0.23
CA LEU A 63 -2.83 -11.16 0.19
C LEU A 63 -3.00 -10.56 1.60
N VAL A 64 -3.32 -11.38 2.60
CA VAL A 64 -3.39 -10.94 4.01
C VAL A 64 -2.03 -10.43 4.49
N PHE A 65 -0.94 -11.17 4.24
CA PHE A 65 0.40 -10.70 4.58
C PHE A 65 0.78 -9.41 3.86
N GLY A 66 0.40 -9.25 2.60
CA GLY A 66 0.59 -8.00 1.88
C GLY A 66 -0.14 -6.82 2.54
N ALA A 67 -1.35 -7.03 3.08
CA ALA A 67 -2.08 -5.98 3.78
C ALA A 67 -1.44 -5.63 5.15
N GLN A 68 -0.87 -6.62 5.82
CA GLN A 68 -0.08 -6.42 7.04
C GLN A 68 1.19 -5.61 6.75
N ASP A 69 1.93 -6.00 5.71
CA ASP A 69 3.13 -5.29 5.23
C ASP A 69 2.81 -3.84 4.83
N LEU A 70 1.72 -3.61 4.11
CA LEU A 70 1.24 -2.27 3.78
C LEU A 70 0.97 -1.43 5.04
N SER A 71 0.33 -2.03 6.05
CA SER A 71 0.03 -1.35 7.31
C SER A 71 1.31 -0.97 8.06
N GLN A 72 2.31 -1.86 8.05
CA GLN A 72 3.62 -1.63 8.65
C GLN A 72 4.39 -0.54 7.92
N GLN A 73 4.39 -0.55 6.58
CA GLN A 73 5.04 0.47 5.76
C GLN A 73 4.41 1.85 5.99
N LEU A 74 3.08 1.95 6.02
CA LEU A 74 2.38 3.20 6.30
C LEU A 74 2.69 3.72 7.71
N MET A 75 2.84 2.83 8.70
CA MET A 75 3.29 3.21 10.04
C MET A 75 4.73 3.72 10.03
N ALA A 76 5.63 3.03 9.33
CA ALA A 76 7.03 3.43 9.19
C ALA A 76 7.18 4.81 8.56
N ASP A 77 6.45 5.08 7.47
CA ASP A 77 6.46 6.37 6.78
C ASP A 77 5.88 7.50 7.67
N ALA A 78 4.82 7.20 8.44
CA ALA A 78 4.24 8.15 9.38
C ALA A 78 5.21 8.49 10.53
N VAL A 79 5.87 7.48 11.09
CA VAL A 79 6.87 7.63 12.15
C VAL A 79 8.09 8.37 11.65
N ALA A 80 8.60 8.04 10.45
CA ALA A 80 9.71 8.75 9.83
C ALA A 80 9.39 10.25 9.63
N THR A 81 8.19 10.54 9.09
CA THR A 81 7.70 11.92 8.94
C THR A 81 7.60 12.60 10.30
N PHE A 82 7.08 11.91 11.31
CA PHE A 82 6.96 12.43 12.67
C PHE A 82 8.32 12.81 13.25
N LEU A 83 9.30 11.91 13.22
CA LEU A 83 10.64 12.15 13.73
C LEU A 83 11.33 13.31 13.01
N GLN A 84 11.24 13.34 11.68
CA GLN A 84 11.80 14.43 10.87
C GLN A 84 11.22 15.80 11.26
N LEU A 85 9.90 15.89 11.42
CA LEU A 85 9.23 17.14 11.79
C LEU A 85 9.46 17.49 13.27
N ALA A 86 9.54 16.50 14.16
CA ALA A 86 9.85 16.71 15.56
C ALA A 86 11.26 17.29 15.73
N ASP A 87 12.26 16.74 15.04
CA ASP A 87 13.63 17.26 15.08
C ASP A 87 13.73 18.71 14.56
N GLN A 88 12.91 19.08 13.56
CA GLN A 88 12.85 20.45 13.05
C GLN A 88 12.21 21.44 14.04
N CYS A 89 11.22 20.99 14.81
CA CYS A 89 10.42 21.89 15.66
C CYS A 89 10.85 21.89 17.14
N LEU A 90 11.50 20.83 17.64
CA LEU A 90 11.93 20.71 19.03
C LEU A 90 13.35 21.24 19.22
N THR A 91 13.48 22.56 19.35
CA THR A 91 14.76 23.20 19.69
C THR A 91 14.98 23.23 21.20
N THR A 92 16.24 23.33 21.64
CA THR A 92 16.61 23.40 23.07
C THR A 92 16.12 24.67 23.77
N ALA A 93 15.61 25.65 23.03
CA ALA A 93 15.13 26.93 23.55
C ALA A 93 13.64 26.92 23.92
N LEU A 94 12.87 25.88 23.57
CA LEU A 94 11.44 25.82 23.85
C LEU A 94 11.15 25.37 25.28
N ASP A 95 10.18 26.01 25.91
CA ASP A 95 9.58 25.48 27.15
C ASP A 95 8.66 24.27 26.85
N CYS A 96 8.20 23.60 27.91
CA CYS A 96 7.43 22.37 27.79
C CYS A 96 6.04 22.57 27.18
N ILE A 97 5.42 23.73 27.39
CA ILE A 97 4.10 24.06 26.84
C ILE A 97 4.25 24.33 25.35
N GLN A 98 5.26 25.10 24.96
CA GLN A 98 5.60 25.40 23.57
C GLN A 98 5.99 24.12 22.81
N ALA A 99 6.82 23.25 23.40
CA ALA A 99 7.17 21.96 22.81
C ALA A 99 5.93 21.08 22.58
N ALA A 100 5.01 21.01 23.55
CA ALA A 100 3.76 20.27 23.40
C ALA A 100 2.88 20.86 22.29
N GLN A 101 2.77 22.19 22.18
CA GLN A 101 2.04 22.85 21.11
C GLN A 101 2.64 22.56 19.72
N GLN A 102 3.97 22.53 19.60
CA GLN A 102 4.62 22.17 18.36
C GLN A 102 4.36 20.71 17.99
N LEU A 103 4.43 19.78 18.95
CA LEU A 103 4.14 18.37 18.68
C LEU A 103 2.68 18.12 18.25
N GLU A 104 1.71 18.88 18.75
CA GLU A 104 0.34 18.80 18.23
C GLU A 104 0.22 19.29 16.78
N LYS A 105 0.96 20.36 16.41
CA LYS A 105 1.04 20.79 15.00
C LYS A 105 1.69 19.72 14.13
N VAL A 106 2.78 19.12 14.60
CA VAL A 106 3.46 18.01 13.91
C VAL A 106 2.49 16.84 13.72
N ARG A 107 1.75 16.45 14.77
CA ARG A 107 0.73 15.40 14.69
C ARG A 107 -0.28 15.68 13.58
N GLY A 108 -0.84 16.89 13.52
CA GLY A 108 -1.80 17.27 12.48
C GLY A 108 -1.22 17.14 11.07
N ARG A 109 0.03 17.53 10.88
CA ARG A 109 0.74 17.40 9.59
C ARG A 109 0.99 15.94 9.21
N VAL A 110 1.44 15.12 10.16
CA VAL A 110 1.68 13.68 9.96
C VAL A 110 0.38 12.98 9.59
N LEU A 111 -0.71 13.25 10.30
CA LEU A 111 -2.01 12.63 10.00
C LEU A 111 -2.54 13.03 8.62
N LYS A 112 -2.40 14.30 8.24
CA LYS A 112 -2.79 14.78 6.91
C LYS A 112 -1.96 14.08 5.81
N LYS A 113 -0.64 13.96 6.00
CA LYS A 113 0.23 13.26 5.06
C LYS A 113 -0.11 11.78 4.97
N PHE A 114 -0.27 11.11 6.12
CA PHE A 114 -0.67 9.70 6.19
C PHE A 114 -1.97 9.44 5.42
N GLN A 115 -3.00 10.27 5.61
CA GLN A 115 -4.26 10.13 4.87
C GLN A 115 -4.04 10.25 3.36
N SER A 116 -3.29 11.27 2.92
CA SER A 116 -2.94 11.44 1.50
C SER A 116 -2.18 10.23 0.94
N ASP A 117 -1.10 9.82 1.61
CA ASP A 117 -0.24 8.73 1.16
C ASP A 117 -0.97 7.38 1.16
N SER A 118 -1.77 7.12 2.20
CA SER A 118 -2.55 5.88 2.32
C SER A 118 -3.45 5.63 1.11
N SER A 119 -4.05 6.66 0.52
CA SER A 119 -4.88 6.52 -0.68
C SER A 119 -4.08 6.02 -1.90
N SER A 120 -2.85 6.53 -2.08
CA SER A 120 -1.95 6.14 -3.16
C SER A 120 -1.41 4.73 -2.96
N PHE A 121 -1.02 4.40 -1.72
CA PHE A 121 -0.55 3.08 -1.33
C PHE A 121 -1.65 2.01 -1.47
N GLN A 122 -2.87 2.28 -1.00
CA GLN A 122 -4.02 1.39 -1.16
C GLN A 122 -4.36 1.15 -2.64
N ARG A 123 -4.33 2.19 -3.47
CA ARG A 123 -4.57 2.06 -4.91
C ARG A 123 -3.54 1.13 -5.57
N LYS A 124 -2.25 1.37 -5.33
CA LYS A 124 -1.17 0.49 -5.83
C LYS A 124 -1.31 -0.93 -5.32
N PHE A 125 -1.68 -1.09 -4.05
CA PHE A 125 -1.91 -2.39 -3.43
C PHE A 125 -3.05 -3.16 -4.10
N VAL A 126 -4.21 -2.53 -4.24
CA VAL A 126 -5.38 -3.13 -4.90
C VAL A 126 -5.07 -3.47 -6.35
N ARG A 127 -4.47 -2.54 -7.09
CA ARG A 127 -4.05 -2.75 -8.49
C ARG A 127 -3.12 -3.95 -8.65
N ARG A 128 -2.09 -4.06 -7.78
CA ARG A 128 -1.17 -5.20 -7.77
C ARG A 128 -1.91 -6.51 -7.57
N TRP A 129 -2.77 -6.57 -6.55
CA TRP A 129 -3.48 -7.81 -6.22
C TRP A 129 -4.55 -8.19 -7.22
N GLN A 130 -5.22 -7.22 -7.85
CA GLN A 130 -6.12 -7.48 -8.97
C GLN A 130 -5.39 -8.20 -10.11
N ILE A 131 -4.17 -7.77 -10.47
CA ILE A 131 -3.36 -8.50 -11.46
C ILE A 131 -3.00 -9.90 -10.98
N CYS A 132 -2.53 -10.04 -9.74
CA CYS A 132 -2.18 -11.36 -9.18
C CYS A 132 -3.38 -12.33 -9.13
N ILE A 133 -4.60 -11.82 -9.00
CA ILE A 133 -5.84 -12.62 -8.98
C ILE A 133 -6.31 -12.94 -10.40
N PHE A 134 -6.45 -11.91 -11.25
CA PHE A 134 -7.13 -12.04 -12.54
C PHE A 134 -6.25 -12.58 -13.65
N LEU A 135 -4.94 -12.29 -13.66
CA LEU A 135 -4.06 -12.76 -14.74
C LEU A 135 -4.06 -14.28 -14.89
N PRO A 136 -3.74 -15.08 -13.84
CA PRO A 136 -3.75 -16.54 -13.97
C PRO A 136 -5.15 -17.08 -14.31
N PHE A 137 -6.20 -16.45 -13.79
CA PHE A 137 -7.57 -16.83 -14.11
C PHE A 137 -7.87 -16.63 -15.60
N VAL A 138 -7.62 -15.43 -16.15
CA VAL A 138 -7.91 -15.13 -17.56
C VAL A 138 -7.09 -16.01 -18.50
N LEU A 139 -5.80 -16.22 -18.22
CA LEU A 139 -4.96 -17.13 -18.99
C LEU A 139 -5.56 -18.54 -19.04
N SER A 140 -6.01 -19.07 -17.91
CA SER A 140 -6.63 -20.41 -17.86
C SER A 140 -7.94 -20.52 -18.65
N GLN A 141 -8.71 -19.43 -18.73
CA GLN A 141 -9.97 -19.42 -19.49
C GLN A 141 -9.74 -19.31 -21.00
N LEU A 142 -8.65 -18.66 -21.42
CA LEU A 142 -8.34 -18.42 -22.82
C LEU A 142 -7.38 -19.46 -23.42
N GLU A 143 -6.66 -20.23 -22.61
CA GLU A 143 -5.76 -21.30 -23.05
C GLU A 143 -6.41 -22.23 -24.09
N PRO A 144 -7.65 -22.74 -23.91
CA PRO A 144 -8.25 -23.68 -24.85
C PRO A 144 -8.49 -23.09 -26.25
N SER A 145 -8.81 -21.80 -26.32
CA SER A 145 -9.08 -21.10 -27.59
C SER A 145 -7.81 -20.61 -28.27
N CYS A 146 -6.81 -20.16 -27.50
CA CYS A 146 -5.64 -19.47 -28.06
C CYS A 146 -4.48 -20.43 -28.38
N LYS A 147 -4.45 -21.64 -27.82
CA LYS A 147 -3.30 -22.55 -27.97
C LYS A 147 -2.95 -22.87 -29.43
N ALA A 148 -3.96 -23.10 -30.27
CA ALA A 148 -3.73 -23.39 -31.70
C ALA A 148 -3.20 -22.15 -32.44
N GLU A 149 -3.77 -20.97 -32.19
CA GLU A 149 -3.35 -19.72 -32.81
C GLU A 149 -1.92 -19.33 -32.41
N LEU A 150 -1.55 -19.51 -31.14
CA LEU A 150 -0.20 -19.20 -30.65
C LEU A 150 0.88 -20.03 -31.35
N SER A 151 0.63 -21.31 -31.60
CA SER A 151 1.60 -22.19 -32.29
C SER A 151 1.92 -21.72 -33.72
N GLU A 152 1.05 -20.95 -34.38
CA GLU A 152 1.32 -20.42 -35.72
C GLU A 152 2.46 -19.38 -35.72
N PHE A 153 2.61 -18.65 -34.62
CA PHE A 153 3.63 -17.59 -34.47
C PHE A 153 4.94 -18.08 -33.85
N GLU A 154 5.00 -19.33 -33.38
CA GLU A 154 6.16 -19.87 -32.65
C GLU A 154 7.44 -19.84 -33.51
N GLY A 155 7.32 -20.15 -34.81
CA GLY A 155 8.44 -20.05 -35.75
C GLY A 155 8.99 -18.63 -35.93
N GLU A 156 8.11 -17.62 -35.95
CA GLU A 156 8.51 -16.21 -36.07
C GLU A 156 9.22 -15.73 -34.81
N VAL A 157 8.71 -16.10 -33.62
CA VAL A 157 9.34 -15.77 -32.34
C VAL A 157 10.72 -16.44 -32.22
N LEU A 158 10.83 -17.72 -32.59
CA LEU A 158 12.11 -18.44 -32.60
C LEU A 158 13.12 -17.81 -33.55
N ALA A 159 12.68 -17.29 -34.69
CA ALA A 159 13.55 -16.62 -35.67
C ALA A 159 14.20 -15.33 -35.12
N VAL A 160 13.62 -14.71 -34.09
CA VAL A 160 14.23 -13.56 -33.38
C VAL A 160 15.50 -13.97 -32.63
N GLY A 161 15.66 -15.25 -32.29
CA GLY A 161 16.89 -15.79 -31.69
C GLY A 161 17.17 -15.30 -30.27
N SER A 162 16.16 -14.76 -29.57
CA SER A 162 16.29 -14.28 -28.19
C SER A 162 15.71 -15.31 -27.21
N PRO A 163 16.53 -15.90 -26.32
CA PRO A 163 16.03 -16.82 -25.29
C PRO A 163 15.05 -16.18 -24.29
N ALA A 164 15.01 -14.84 -24.23
CA ALA A 164 14.11 -14.10 -23.36
C ALA A 164 12.71 -13.90 -23.97
N LEU A 165 12.54 -14.12 -25.28
CA LEU A 165 11.26 -14.01 -25.97
C LEU A 165 10.67 -15.40 -26.20
N THR A 166 9.52 -15.65 -25.60
CA THR A 166 8.73 -16.87 -25.79
C THR A 166 7.33 -16.46 -26.25
N ILE A 167 6.67 -17.32 -27.03
CA ILE A 167 5.31 -17.04 -27.49
C ILE A 167 4.34 -16.96 -26.31
N GLU A 168 4.55 -17.79 -25.28
CA GLU A 168 3.80 -17.77 -24.02
C GLU A 168 4.02 -16.46 -23.26
N GLY A 169 5.26 -15.98 -23.19
CA GLY A 169 5.58 -14.71 -22.53
C GLY A 169 4.96 -13.50 -23.23
N ILE A 170 5.02 -13.47 -24.57
CA ILE A 170 4.35 -12.41 -25.37
C ILE A 170 2.83 -12.45 -25.15
N TYR A 171 2.24 -13.64 -25.15
CA TYR A 171 0.82 -13.83 -24.89
C TYR A 171 0.43 -13.33 -23.49
N GLU A 172 1.18 -13.73 -22.46
CA GLU A 172 0.97 -13.27 -21.09
C GLU A 172 1.06 -11.75 -20.98
N ASP A 173 2.06 -11.13 -21.60
CA ASP A 173 2.25 -9.67 -21.61
C ASP A 173 1.07 -8.94 -22.27
N VAL A 174 0.54 -9.46 -23.37
CA VAL A 174 -0.63 -8.88 -24.06
C VAL A 174 -1.86 -8.94 -23.16
N ILE A 175 -2.13 -10.09 -22.54
CA ILE A 175 -3.26 -10.27 -21.62
C ILE A 175 -3.09 -9.39 -20.37
N GLN A 176 -1.88 -9.34 -19.81
CA GLN A 176 -1.57 -8.46 -18.68
C GLN A 176 -1.79 -6.99 -19.05
N GLY A 177 -1.35 -6.55 -20.24
CA GLY A 177 -1.57 -5.20 -20.73
C GLY A 177 -3.06 -4.85 -20.85
N ALA A 178 -3.86 -5.76 -21.40
CA ALA A 178 -5.32 -5.59 -21.50
C ALA A 178 -5.99 -5.53 -20.12
N LEU A 179 -5.57 -6.40 -19.18
CA LEU A 179 -6.07 -6.40 -17.80
C LEU A 179 -5.73 -5.09 -17.08
N LEU A 180 -4.49 -4.60 -17.20
CA LEU A 180 -4.07 -3.34 -16.61
C LEU A 180 -4.92 -2.18 -17.12
N GLN A 181 -5.19 -2.10 -18.42
CA GLN A 181 -6.10 -1.08 -18.97
C GLN A 181 -7.52 -1.15 -18.39
N ARG A 182 -8.03 -2.38 -18.16
CA ARG A 182 -9.37 -2.57 -17.56
C ARG A 182 -9.40 -2.17 -16.10
N ILE A 183 -8.36 -2.54 -15.34
CA ILE A 183 -8.20 -2.17 -13.94
C ILE A 183 -8.11 -0.64 -13.80
N ASP A 184 -7.25 0.00 -14.61
CA ASP A 184 -7.00 1.43 -14.54
C ASP A 184 -8.25 2.25 -14.96
N ARG A 185 -9.11 1.74 -15.85
CA ARG A 185 -10.41 2.36 -16.18
C ARG A 185 -11.46 2.22 -15.08
N GLY A 186 -11.37 1.20 -14.24
CA GLY A 186 -12.29 0.97 -13.13
C GLY A 186 -11.99 1.82 -11.89
N GLU A 187 -10.85 2.52 -11.86
CA GLU A 187 -10.53 3.42 -10.76
C GLU A 187 -11.35 4.71 -10.85
N PRO A 188 -12.04 5.13 -9.78
CA PRO A 188 -12.73 6.41 -9.77
C PRO A 188 -11.72 7.53 -10.00
N THR A 189 -11.91 8.30 -11.07
CA THR A 189 -11.10 9.48 -11.33
C THR A 189 -11.25 10.46 -10.15
N PRO A 190 -10.17 11.05 -9.63
CA PRO A 190 -10.26 12.04 -8.54
C PRO A 190 -10.98 13.34 -8.96
N TYR A 191 -11.31 13.46 -10.25
CA TYR A 191 -12.16 14.51 -10.79
C TYR A 191 -13.37 13.87 -11.46
N GLY A 192 -14.49 13.89 -10.75
CA GLY A 192 -15.80 13.88 -11.41
C GLY A 192 -15.97 15.26 -12.03
N SER A 193 -15.69 15.38 -13.32
CA SER A 193 -16.16 16.51 -14.11
C SER A 193 -17.67 16.40 -14.20
N GLY A 194 -18.37 17.08 -13.29
CA GLY A 194 -19.75 17.46 -13.54
C GLY A 194 -19.76 18.36 -14.77
N GLU A 195 -20.17 17.83 -15.90
CA GLU A 195 -20.62 18.67 -16.99
C GLU A 195 -21.89 19.39 -16.52
N PRO A 196 -21.94 20.74 -16.57
CA PRO A 196 -23.21 21.44 -16.45
C PRO A 196 -23.99 21.14 -17.72
N GLY A 197 -25.15 20.49 -17.57
CA GLY A 197 -26.16 20.49 -18.61
C GLY A 197 -26.56 21.93 -18.89
N ASP A 198 -26.29 22.40 -20.11
CA ASP A 198 -26.81 23.66 -20.64
C ASP A 198 -28.28 23.47 -21.08
N PRO A 199 -29.05 24.57 -21.12
CA PRO A 199 -30.49 24.63 -20.82
C PRO A 199 -31.46 24.04 -21.84
#